data_AF-A0A7K2XVX9-F1
#
_entry.id   AF-A0A7K2XVX9-F1
#
_cell.length_a   1.000
_cell.length_b   1.000
_cell.length_c   1.000
_cell.angle_alpha   90.00
_cell.angle_beta   90.00
_cell.angle_gamma   90.00
#
_symmetry.space_group_name_H-M   'P 1'
#
loop_
_entity.id
_entity.type
_entity.pdbx_description
1 polymer ?
#
loop_
_entity_poly.entity_id
_entity_poly.type
_entity_poly.pdbx_seq_one_letter_code
_entity_poly.pdbx_strand_id
1 'polypeptide(L)'
;MVGTFFFQGTPVSGDSTYCSGSVVRSKGKNMVLTAGHCGTQLRNSVQRIFVPQYRYGLGSSDQPWGVFPVHEVYMDGRYENNGRGPTSDLDFAFVTVNANAKGAVENLTGALTFTPATTYEHNVTVVGYPSKGKDNPSHKAIRCDVPTTRLHGFRQMKMECGGFHPGVSGGPWIKGYNPKTNTGQVIGNVGGVGGGGDVHWISYSPLYGKDAQDLYNDANNGIGEKNVHRPNPYQGATDGPVLPGSGETWKHAKQIASGDFSGTGHSDLLVIWTDGEVTLYPGDGNGGFRPERQLLAPNAGWKPAATITAGDFTGSNQFDLMVRWDDGRMTLHGDVGSNGLNGGTEMAPSGSIWSHATQIAAGRFNAATYVTDLMVRWSDGELSLFTNVGAGTMGQEYKLKDPNSTWKDATLLTSGQFSGNQKWDLMVRWSSGALNNYVGTTTGGLGSEQPIHGPNKTWTHSVIMTTGQYTGDGLTNDLIIRWSDGETTMYKDTRMNNLGTEIMIAPPA
;
A
#
# COMPACT_ATOMS: atom_id res chain seq x y z
N MET A 1 -26.68 -7.13 -16.57
CA MET A 1 -26.32 -7.79 -15.30
C MET A 1 -25.81 -6.87 -14.19
N VAL A 2 -24.86 -5.94 -14.40
CA VAL A 2 -24.33 -5.08 -13.31
C VAL A 2 -25.33 -3.96 -12.99
N GLY A 3 -25.56 -3.71 -11.71
CA GLY A 3 -26.55 -2.77 -11.20
C GLY A 3 -26.16 -2.20 -9.85
N THR A 4 -27.16 -1.62 -9.19
CA THR A 4 -27.00 -0.97 -7.89
C THR A 4 -28.11 -1.40 -6.95
N PHE A 5 -27.77 -1.45 -5.67
CA PHE A 5 -28.70 -1.63 -4.57
C PHE A 5 -29.21 -0.28 -4.08
N PHE A 6 -30.47 -0.30 -3.64
CA PHE A 6 -31.06 0.75 -2.85
C PHE A 6 -31.59 0.15 -1.56
N PHE A 7 -31.30 0.80 -0.45
CA PHE A 7 -31.83 0.43 0.84
C PHE A 7 -32.01 1.66 1.73
N GLN A 8 -33.15 1.75 2.42
CA GLN A 8 -33.49 2.84 3.33
C GLN A 8 -34.46 2.34 4.41
N GLY A 9 -34.56 3.10 5.51
CA GLY A 9 -35.63 2.97 6.50
C GLY A 9 -36.98 3.59 6.09
N THR A 10 -37.06 4.26 4.92
CA THR A 10 -38.26 4.90 4.32
C THR A 10 -38.25 4.77 2.77
N PRO A 11 -39.36 5.06 2.05
CA PRO A 11 -39.48 4.85 0.60
C PRO A 11 -38.34 5.43 -0.24
N VAL A 12 -37.67 4.56 -1.00
CA VAL A 12 -36.49 4.85 -1.83
C VAL A 12 -36.77 5.99 -2.82
N SER A 13 -36.29 7.20 -2.52
CA SER A 13 -36.11 8.27 -3.51
C SER A 13 -34.82 8.00 -4.29
N GLY A 14 -34.85 8.15 -5.62
CA GLY A 14 -33.78 7.74 -6.54
C GLY A 14 -32.46 8.51 -6.45
N ASP A 15 -32.21 9.25 -5.38
CA ASP A 15 -31.02 10.08 -5.19
C ASP A 15 -29.91 9.43 -4.34
N SER A 16 -30.19 8.33 -3.61
CA SER A 16 -29.20 7.63 -2.79
C SER A 16 -29.09 6.14 -3.15
N THR A 17 -28.16 5.79 -4.02
CA THR A 17 -27.62 4.42 -4.12
C THR A 17 -26.43 4.26 -3.19
N TYR A 18 -26.23 3.04 -2.73
CA TYR A 18 -25.24 2.78 -1.68
C TYR A 18 -24.18 1.76 -2.10
N CYS A 19 -24.54 0.77 -2.90
CA CYS A 19 -23.64 -0.29 -3.33
C CYS A 19 -23.98 -0.78 -4.72
N SER A 20 -22.94 -1.21 -5.43
CA SER A 20 -23.04 -1.92 -6.70
C SER A 20 -23.24 -3.41 -6.48
N GLY A 21 -23.62 -4.09 -7.54
CA GLY A 21 -23.67 -5.55 -7.57
C GLY A 21 -23.84 -6.10 -8.96
N SER A 22 -23.66 -7.41 -9.10
CA SER A 22 -23.79 -8.08 -10.39
C SER A 22 -24.50 -9.40 -10.27
N VAL A 23 -25.39 -9.68 -11.22
CA VAL A 23 -26.05 -10.98 -11.32
C VAL A 23 -24.99 -12.05 -11.62
N VAL A 24 -24.98 -13.09 -10.79
CA VAL A 24 -24.10 -14.26 -10.92
C VAL A 24 -24.96 -15.50 -11.15
N ARG A 25 -24.45 -16.41 -11.97
CA ARG A 25 -25.18 -17.61 -12.36
C ARG A 25 -25.57 -18.42 -11.14
N SER A 26 -26.82 -18.86 -11.05
CA SER A 26 -27.28 -19.71 -9.93
C SER A 26 -28.36 -20.71 -10.35
N LYS A 27 -28.56 -21.76 -9.56
CA LYS A 27 -29.64 -22.74 -9.72
C LYS A 27 -31.00 -22.05 -9.73
N GLY A 28 -31.20 -21.08 -8.84
CA GLY A 28 -32.43 -20.29 -8.72
C GLY A 28 -32.56 -19.13 -9.71
N LYS A 29 -31.53 -18.86 -10.53
CA LYS A 29 -31.49 -17.75 -11.50
C LYS A 29 -31.75 -16.36 -10.90
N ASN A 30 -31.37 -16.20 -9.63
CA ASN A 30 -31.81 -15.10 -8.78
C ASN A 30 -30.71 -14.55 -7.85
N MET A 31 -29.45 -14.81 -8.15
CA MET A 31 -28.34 -14.45 -7.27
C MET A 31 -27.57 -13.23 -7.76
N VAL A 32 -27.22 -12.36 -6.83
CA VAL A 32 -26.49 -11.11 -7.05
C VAL A 32 -25.30 -11.06 -6.09
N LEU A 33 -24.11 -10.84 -6.63
CA LEU A 33 -22.88 -10.59 -5.87
C LEU A 33 -22.81 -9.11 -5.44
N THR A 34 -22.34 -8.86 -4.22
CA THR A 34 -21.97 -7.52 -3.70
C THR A 34 -20.87 -7.63 -2.63
N ALA A 35 -20.48 -6.51 -2.01
CA ALA A 35 -19.49 -6.52 -0.93
C ALA A 35 -20.11 -6.95 0.41
N GLY A 36 -19.27 -7.44 1.31
CA GLY A 36 -19.66 -7.85 2.66
C GLY A 36 -20.25 -6.68 3.46
N HIS A 37 -19.60 -5.52 3.48
CA HIS A 37 -20.14 -4.33 4.19
C HIS A 37 -21.48 -3.85 3.62
N CYS A 38 -21.71 -4.06 2.31
CA CYS A 38 -23.02 -3.81 1.70
C CYS A 38 -24.07 -4.80 2.21
N GLY A 39 -23.69 -6.09 2.32
CA GLY A 39 -24.50 -7.12 2.93
C GLY A 39 -24.94 -6.79 4.36
N THR A 40 -24.04 -6.26 5.19
CA THR A 40 -24.35 -5.80 6.56
C THR A 40 -25.48 -4.78 6.56
N GLN A 41 -25.39 -3.76 5.69
CA GLN A 41 -26.40 -2.71 5.58
C GLN A 41 -27.73 -3.26 5.02
N LEU A 42 -27.67 -4.17 4.05
CA LEU A 42 -28.85 -4.83 3.47
C LEU A 42 -29.58 -5.72 4.47
N ARG A 43 -28.89 -6.38 5.41
CA ARG A 43 -29.52 -7.16 6.48
C ARG A 43 -30.26 -6.28 7.49
N ASN A 44 -29.76 -5.07 7.72
CA ASN A 44 -30.32 -4.13 8.69
C ASN A 44 -31.40 -3.21 8.09
N SER A 45 -31.74 -3.36 6.81
CA SER A 45 -32.67 -2.48 6.09
C SER A 45 -34.00 -3.15 5.83
N VAL A 46 -35.10 -2.43 6.03
CA VAL A 46 -36.47 -2.91 5.78
C VAL A 46 -36.80 -2.88 4.29
N GLN A 47 -36.49 -1.79 3.61
CA GLN A 47 -36.66 -1.67 2.17
C GLN A 47 -35.32 -1.91 1.50
N ARG A 48 -35.24 -2.92 0.64
CA ARG A 48 -34.01 -3.37 0.01
C ARG A 48 -34.31 -3.95 -1.37
N ILE A 49 -33.75 -3.33 -2.40
CA ILE A 49 -33.97 -3.69 -3.79
C ILE A 49 -32.66 -3.68 -4.57
N PHE A 50 -32.60 -4.48 -5.63
CA PHE A 50 -31.56 -4.45 -6.64
C PHE A 50 -32.13 -4.00 -7.98
N VAL A 51 -31.42 -3.10 -8.67
CA VAL A 51 -31.81 -2.58 -9.98
C VAL A 51 -30.67 -2.80 -10.99
N PRO A 52 -30.74 -3.86 -11.82
CA PRO A 52 -29.72 -4.14 -12.82
C PRO A 52 -29.77 -3.12 -13.97
N GLN A 53 -28.59 -2.71 -14.44
CA GLN A 53 -28.43 -1.67 -15.46
C GLN A 53 -29.21 -0.39 -15.16
N TYR A 54 -29.17 0.05 -13.90
CA TYR A 54 -29.86 1.25 -13.45
C TYR A 54 -29.63 2.44 -14.39
N ARG A 55 -30.70 3.18 -14.65
CA ARG A 55 -30.71 4.41 -15.43
C ARG A 55 -31.21 5.54 -14.56
N TYR A 56 -30.32 6.49 -14.29
CA TYR A 56 -30.65 7.67 -13.53
C TYR A 56 -31.77 8.48 -14.18
N GLY A 57 -32.69 9.00 -13.37
CA GLY A 57 -33.85 9.76 -13.81
C GLY A 57 -35.05 8.93 -14.29
N LEU A 58 -34.93 7.61 -14.44
CA LEU A 58 -36.07 6.75 -14.78
C LEU A 58 -36.80 6.25 -13.52
N GLY A 59 -38.13 6.26 -13.56
CA GLY A 59 -38.99 5.66 -12.53
C GLY A 59 -38.85 4.14 -12.48
N SER A 60 -39.34 3.51 -11.41
CA SER A 60 -39.20 2.06 -11.18
C SER A 60 -39.82 1.20 -12.29
N SER A 61 -40.91 1.65 -12.92
CA SER A 61 -41.56 0.99 -14.07
C SER A 61 -40.72 1.07 -15.35
N ASP A 62 -39.93 2.14 -15.49
CA ASP A 62 -39.20 2.46 -16.72
C ASP A 62 -37.75 1.99 -16.68
N GLN A 63 -37.30 1.46 -15.53
CA GLN A 63 -36.00 0.81 -15.43
C GLN A 63 -35.96 -0.38 -16.43
N PRO A 64 -34.87 -0.53 -17.22
CA PRO A 64 -34.82 -1.46 -18.35
C PRO A 64 -35.30 -2.88 -17.99
N TRP A 65 -34.87 -3.38 -16.83
CA TRP A 65 -35.15 -4.72 -16.34
C TRP A 65 -36.07 -4.74 -15.12
N GLY A 66 -36.56 -3.58 -14.69
CA GLY A 66 -37.36 -3.41 -13.49
C GLY A 66 -36.56 -3.51 -12.19
N VAL A 67 -37.29 -3.63 -11.09
CA VAL A 67 -36.75 -3.65 -9.71
C VAL A 67 -36.93 -5.03 -9.12
N PHE A 68 -35.92 -5.53 -8.39
CA PHE A 68 -35.92 -6.85 -7.77
C PHE A 68 -35.82 -6.74 -6.24
N PRO A 69 -36.87 -7.13 -5.48
CA PRO A 69 -36.82 -7.14 -4.02
C PRO A 69 -35.77 -8.13 -3.51
N VAL A 70 -34.98 -7.72 -2.51
CA VAL A 70 -34.01 -8.61 -1.86
C VAL A 70 -34.73 -9.63 -0.96
N HIS A 71 -34.40 -10.91 -1.14
CA HIS A 71 -34.96 -12.02 -0.39
C HIS A 71 -34.05 -12.42 0.79
N GLU A 72 -32.83 -12.85 0.54
CA GLU A 72 -31.85 -13.24 1.57
C GLU A 72 -30.46 -12.70 1.26
N VAL A 73 -29.67 -12.48 2.31
CA VAL A 73 -28.29 -11.98 2.22
C VAL A 73 -27.36 -12.97 2.90
N TYR A 74 -26.55 -13.67 2.12
CA TYR A 74 -25.55 -14.64 2.56
C TYR A 74 -24.21 -13.94 2.74
N MET A 75 -23.66 -14.05 3.96
CA MET A 75 -22.39 -13.45 4.36
C MET A 75 -21.61 -14.40 5.25
N ASP A 76 -20.29 -14.32 5.19
CA ASP A 76 -19.43 -14.98 6.16
C ASP A 76 -19.53 -14.28 7.52
N GLY A 77 -19.90 -15.01 8.58
CA GLY A 77 -20.06 -14.44 9.92
C GLY A 77 -18.75 -13.96 10.56
N ARG A 78 -17.59 -14.32 10.00
CA ARG A 78 -16.27 -13.86 10.46
C ARG A 78 -15.88 -12.51 9.89
N TYR A 79 -16.62 -12.00 8.91
CA TYR A 79 -16.35 -10.70 8.30
C TYR A 79 -16.56 -9.56 9.31
N GLU A 80 -15.60 -8.64 9.37
CA GLU A 80 -15.67 -7.42 10.19
C GLU A 80 -15.96 -6.22 9.31
N ASN A 81 -17.02 -5.47 9.62
CA ASN A 81 -17.53 -4.42 8.76
C ASN A 81 -16.50 -3.30 8.54
N ASN A 82 -16.09 -3.09 7.29
CA ASN A 82 -15.02 -2.17 6.88
C ASN A 82 -13.70 -2.40 7.64
N GLY A 83 -13.46 -3.65 8.06
CA GLY A 83 -12.22 -4.04 8.72
C GLY A 83 -11.01 -3.83 7.81
N ARG A 84 -9.87 -3.58 8.44
CA ARG A 84 -8.55 -3.52 7.76
C ARG A 84 -7.63 -4.66 8.15
N GLY A 85 -8.10 -5.56 9.02
CA GLY A 85 -7.41 -6.79 9.38
C GLY A 85 -7.64 -7.91 8.35
N PRO A 86 -7.11 -9.11 8.60
CA PRO A 86 -7.21 -10.25 7.68
C PRO A 86 -8.64 -10.62 7.28
N THR A 87 -9.62 -10.40 8.17
CA THR A 87 -11.05 -10.64 7.93
C THR A 87 -11.62 -9.78 6.80
N SER A 88 -10.93 -8.72 6.37
CA SER A 88 -11.28 -7.96 5.17
C SER A 88 -11.22 -8.80 3.88
N ASP A 89 -10.47 -9.90 3.86
CA ASP A 89 -10.49 -10.91 2.79
C ASP A 89 -11.87 -11.56 2.60
N LEU A 90 -12.81 -11.34 3.52
CA LEU A 90 -14.18 -11.84 3.49
C LEU A 90 -15.22 -10.77 3.08
N ASP A 91 -14.80 -9.62 2.57
CA ASP A 91 -15.70 -8.51 2.18
C ASP A 91 -16.43 -8.77 0.85
N PHE A 92 -17.22 -9.85 0.84
CA PHE A 92 -18.13 -10.23 -0.23
C PHE A 92 -19.41 -10.83 0.35
N ALA A 93 -20.49 -10.71 -0.40
CA ALA A 93 -21.80 -11.25 -0.04
C ALA A 93 -22.55 -11.72 -1.28
N PHE A 94 -23.38 -12.74 -1.11
CA PHE A 94 -24.32 -13.19 -2.13
C PHE A 94 -25.75 -12.89 -1.69
N VAL A 95 -26.52 -12.26 -2.57
CA VAL A 95 -27.88 -11.82 -2.29
C VAL A 95 -28.81 -12.57 -3.23
N THR A 96 -29.85 -13.22 -2.70
CA THR A 96 -30.94 -13.73 -3.52
C THR A 96 -32.02 -12.67 -3.65
N VAL A 97 -32.63 -12.56 -4.83
CA VAL A 97 -33.71 -11.61 -5.09
C VAL A 97 -34.98 -12.32 -5.57
N ASN A 98 -36.13 -11.74 -5.27
CA ASN A 98 -37.40 -12.20 -5.81
C ASN A 98 -37.54 -11.80 -7.28
N ALA A 99 -38.16 -12.67 -8.08
CA ALA A 99 -38.55 -12.32 -9.44
C ALA A 99 -39.50 -11.11 -9.43
N ASN A 100 -39.45 -10.32 -10.50
CA ASN A 100 -40.42 -9.25 -10.72
C ASN A 100 -41.43 -9.66 -11.80
N ALA A 101 -42.33 -8.73 -12.18
CA ALA A 101 -43.35 -8.99 -13.21
C ALA A 101 -42.77 -9.40 -14.59
N LYS A 102 -41.50 -9.09 -14.87
CA LYS A 102 -40.80 -9.48 -16.12
C LYS A 102 -40.13 -10.86 -16.00
N GLY A 103 -39.92 -11.39 -14.79
CA GLY A 103 -39.35 -12.71 -14.55
C GLY A 103 -38.12 -12.70 -13.62
N ALA A 104 -37.35 -13.79 -13.66
CA ALA A 104 -36.12 -13.94 -12.87
C ALA A 104 -34.97 -13.09 -13.43
N VAL A 105 -34.16 -12.50 -12.54
CA VAL A 105 -33.15 -11.49 -12.91
C VAL A 105 -32.08 -12.02 -13.88
N GLU A 106 -31.64 -13.28 -13.75
CA GLU A 106 -30.64 -13.87 -14.66
C GLU A 106 -31.21 -14.09 -16.07
N ASN A 107 -32.48 -14.49 -16.19
CA ASN A 107 -33.11 -14.68 -17.50
C ASN A 107 -33.23 -13.35 -18.27
N LEU A 108 -33.43 -12.24 -17.56
CA LEU A 108 -33.58 -10.93 -18.18
C LEU A 108 -32.23 -10.29 -18.53
N THR A 109 -31.22 -10.46 -17.68
CA THR A 109 -30.02 -9.62 -17.74
C THR A 109 -28.73 -10.35 -18.11
N GLY A 110 -28.80 -11.68 -18.26
CA GLY A 110 -27.65 -12.57 -18.26
C GLY A 110 -27.02 -12.67 -16.86
N ALA A 111 -25.91 -13.40 -16.77
CA ALA A 111 -25.17 -13.54 -15.53
C ALA A 111 -23.68 -13.82 -15.76
N LEU A 112 -22.87 -13.34 -14.81
CA LEU A 112 -21.46 -13.69 -14.69
C LEU A 112 -21.30 -15.11 -14.13
N THR A 113 -20.24 -15.80 -14.55
CA THR A 113 -19.85 -17.08 -13.96
C THR A 113 -18.97 -16.82 -12.75
N PHE A 114 -19.43 -17.14 -11.54
CA PHE A 114 -18.57 -17.14 -10.36
C PHE A 114 -17.38 -18.09 -10.60
N THR A 115 -16.17 -17.59 -10.45
CA THR A 115 -14.95 -18.33 -10.76
C THR A 115 -13.92 -18.07 -9.67
N PRO A 116 -13.54 -19.10 -8.89
CA PRO A 116 -12.41 -18.99 -7.98
C PRO A 116 -11.12 -18.63 -8.72
N ALA A 117 -10.24 -17.88 -8.06
CA ALA A 117 -8.94 -17.48 -8.60
C ALA A 117 -7.83 -17.87 -7.62
N THR A 118 -6.72 -18.39 -8.16
CA THR A 118 -5.54 -18.82 -7.40
C THR A 118 -4.32 -17.94 -7.63
N THR A 119 -4.44 -16.92 -8.48
CA THR A 119 -3.39 -15.94 -8.80
C THR A 119 -3.94 -14.54 -8.63
N TYR A 120 -3.08 -13.54 -8.53
CA TYR A 120 -3.47 -12.15 -8.27
C TYR A 120 -3.38 -11.26 -9.50
N GLU A 121 -2.65 -11.71 -10.51
CA GLU A 121 -2.38 -10.98 -11.74
C GLU A 121 -3.36 -11.40 -12.84
N HIS A 122 -4.29 -10.51 -13.16
CA HIS A 122 -5.29 -10.70 -14.21
C HIS A 122 -5.51 -9.40 -14.96
N ASN A 123 -5.94 -9.49 -16.22
CA ASN A 123 -6.59 -8.37 -16.90
C ASN A 123 -8.09 -8.49 -16.68
N VAL A 124 -8.69 -7.49 -16.05
CA VAL A 124 -10.11 -7.50 -15.68
C VAL A 124 -10.83 -6.26 -16.21
N THR A 125 -12.11 -6.45 -16.49
CA THR A 125 -13.08 -5.36 -16.59
C THR A 125 -13.75 -5.18 -15.23
N VAL A 126 -13.58 -4.02 -14.60
CA VAL A 126 -14.27 -3.66 -13.36
C VAL A 126 -15.40 -2.68 -13.68
N VAL A 127 -16.59 -2.92 -13.13
CA VAL A 127 -17.76 -2.07 -13.33
C VAL A 127 -18.38 -1.72 -11.98
N GLY A 128 -18.72 -0.45 -11.77
CA GLY A 128 -19.40 0.02 -10.56
C GLY A 128 -20.35 1.18 -10.84
N TYR A 129 -21.20 1.49 -9.88
CA TYR A 129 -22.10 2.65 -9.85
C TYR A 129 -21.66 3.58 -8.72
N PRO A 130 -20.75 4.54 -8.98
CA PRO A 130 -20.45 5.58 -7.99
C PRO A 130 -21.73 6.37 -7.69
N SER A 131 -21.99 6.63 -6.42
CA SER A 131 -23.15 7.38 -5.96
C SER A 131 -23.23 8.76 -6.62
N LYS A 132 -24.44 9.30 -6.73
CA LYS A 132 -24.66 10.66 -7.21
C LYS A 132 -23.94 11.65 -6.28
N GLY A 133 -23.06 12.46 -6.86
CA GLY A 133 -22.27 13.45 -6.14
C GLY A 133 -21.70 14.50 -7.08
N LYS A 134 -20.80 15.36 -6.57
CA LYS A 134 -20.14 16.38 -7.38
C LYS A 134 -19.38 15.76 -8.57
N ASP A 135 -18.75 14.62 -8.35
CA ASP A 135 -17.93 13.92 -9.36
C ASP A 135 -18.75 13.01 -10.29
N ASN A 136 -20.01 12.67 -9.92
CA ASN A 136 -20.92 11.87 -10.74
C ASN A 136 -22.36 12.42 -10.72
N PRO A 137 -22.61 13.63 -11.23
CA PRO A 137 -23.92 14.28 -11.12
C PRO A 137 -25.03 13.56 -11.89
N SER A 138 -24.67 12.82 -12.93
CA SER A 138 -25.60 12.00 -13.73
C SER A 138 -25.68 10.55 -13.28
N HIS A 139 -25.00 10.19 -12.18
CA HIS A 139 -25.07 8.87 -11.56
C HIS A 139 -24.84 7.73 -12.57
N LYS A 140 -23.85 7.91 -13.44
CA LYS A 140 -23.49 6.94 -14.47
C LYS A 140 -22.61 5.85 -13.88
N ALA A 141 -22.71 4.64 -14.42
CA ALA A 141 -21.78 3.59 -14.13
C ALA A 141 -20.37 3.94 -14.65
N ILE A 142 -19.35 3.53 -13.91
CA ILE A 142 -17.96 3.56 -14.33
C ILE A 142 -17.50 2.17 -14.76
N ARG A 143 -16.58 2.13 -15.72
CA ARG A 143 -15.90 0.90 -16.16
C ARG A 143 -14.42 1.18 -16.34
N CYS A 144 -13.58 0.27 -15.86
CA CYS A 144 -12.16 0.24 -16.17
C CYS A 144 -11.74 -1.14 -16.68
N ASP A 145 -10.87 -1.16 -17.68
CA ASP A 145 -10.17 -2.36 -18.14
C ASP A 145 -8.71 -2.22 -17.69
N VAL A 146 -8.31 -2.97 -16.66
CA VAL A 146 -7.04 -2.77 -15.94
C VAL A 146 -6.38 -4.10 -15.58
N PRO A 147 -5.03 -4.13 -15.50
CA PRO A 147 -4.34 -5.22 -14.83
C PRO A 147 -4.56 -5.14 -13.32
N THR A 148 -4.47 -6.29 -12.66
CA THR A 148 -4.49 -6.40 -11.19
C THR A 148 -3.13 -6.82 -10.67
N THR A 149 -2.80 -6.42 -9.45
CA THR A 149 -1.62 -6.88 -8.72
C THR A 149 -2.04 -7.47 -7.37
N ARG A 150 -1.12 -8.20 -6.71
CA ARG A 150 -1.35 -8.68 -5.35
C ARG A 150 -1.34 -7.53 -4.34
N LEU A 151 -2.22 -7.60 -3.34
CA LEU A 151 -2.05 -6.86 -2.08
C LEU A 151 -1.40 -7.83 -1.07
N HIS A 152 -0.10 -7.70 -0.86
CA HIS A 152 0.64 -8.57 0.06
C HIS A 152 0.09 -8.46 1.50
N GLY A 153 0.21 -9.52 2.30
CA GLY A 153 -0.42 -9.61 3.63
C GLY A 153 -1.93 -9.88 3.64
N PHE A 154 -2.57 -9.86 2.48
CA PHE A 154 -3.99 -10.15 2.30
C PHE A 154 -4.21 -11.13 1.16
N ARG A 155 -5.35 -11.83 1.17
CA ARG A 155 -5.83 -12.59 0.00
C ARG A 155 -6.64 -11.67 -0.90
N GLN A 156 -6.01 -10.58 -1.35
CA GLN A 156 -6.67 -9.52 -2.10
C GLN A 156 -5.88 -9.11 -3.34
N MET A 157 -6.62 -8.65 -4.33
CA MET A 157 -6.09 -8.00 -5.54
C MET A 157 -6.22 -6.49 -5.41
N LYS A 158 -5.30 -5.76 -6.01
CA LYS A 158 -5.28 -4.29 -6.13
C LYS A 158 -5.42 -3.89 -7.60
N MET A 159 -6.11 -2.79 -7.86
CA MET A 159 -6.13 -2.11 -9.15
C MET A 159 -5.90 -0.62 -8.98
N GLU A 160 -5.36 0.03 -10.01
CA GLU A 160 -5.31 1.48 -10.12
C GLU A 160 -6.26 1.95 -11.24
N CYS A 161 -7.37 2.59 -10.87
CA CYS A 161 -8.25 3.27 -11.82
C CYS A 161 -9.06 4.39 -11.17
N GLY A 162 -8.92 5.61 -11.68
CA GLY A 162 -9.63 6.79 -11.17
C GLY A 162 -11.15 6.76 -11.42
N GLY A 163 -11.90 7.42 -10.53
CA GLY A 163 -13.36 7.60 -10.63
C GLY A 163 -14.17 6.58 -9.84
N PHE A 164 -13.52 5.66 -9.11
CA PHE A 164 -14.16 4.69 -8.22
C PHE A 164 -14.51 5.34 -6.87
N HIS A 165 -15.39 6.33 -6.91
CA HIS A 165 -15.93 7.02 -5.72
C HIS A 165 -16.93 6.14 -4.95
N PRO A 166 -17.33 6.51 -3.70
CA PRO A 166 -18.29 5.75 -2.89
C PRO A 166 -19.53 5.31 -3.69
N GLY A 167 -20.02 4.09 -3.44
CA GLY A 167 -21.12 3.45 -4.17
C GLY A 167 -20.69 2.30 -5.10
N VAL A 168 -19.42 2.28 -5.52
CA VAL A 168 -18.86 1.20 -6.37
C VAL A 168 -18.70 -0.14 -5.66
N SER A 169 -18.77 -0.17 -4.33
CA SER A 169 -18.65 -1.37 -3.51
C SER A 169 -19.54 -2.50 -4.01
N GLY A 170 -19.00 -3.70 -4.14
CA GLY A 170 -19.68 -4.86 -4.71
C GLY A 170 -19.67 -4.93 -6.25
N GLY A 171 -19.09 -3.94 -6.93
CA GLY A 171 -18.89 -3.96 -8.38
C GLY A 171 -17.96 -5.11 -8.80
N PRO A 172 -18.30 -5.91 -9.83
CA PRO A 172 -17.56 -7.12 -10.17
C PRO A 172 -16.22 -6.85 -10.86
N TRP A 173 -15.24 -7.72 -10.59
CA TRP A 173 -13.98 -7.81 -11.32
C TRP A 173 -14.06 -8.98 -12.30
N ILE A 174 -14.15 -8.67 -13.60
CA ILE A 174 -14.57 -9.62 -14.63
C ILE A 174 -13.40 -9.97 -15.55
N LYS A 175 -12.99 -11.24 -15.57
CA LYS A 175 -12.07 -11.80 -16.56
C LYS A 175 -12.83 -12.21 -17.82
N GLY A 176 -12.29 -11.82 -18.97
CA GLY A 176 -12.85 -12.19 -20.28
C GLY A 176 -14.27 -11.65 -20.53
N TYR A 177 -14.55 -10.41 -20.10
CA TYR A 177 -15.86 -9.80 -20.28
C TYR A 177 -16.19 -9.64 -21.77
N ASN A 178 -17.32 -10.22 -22.20
CA ASN A 178 -17.87 -10.05 -23.53
C ASN A 178 -19.08 -9.10 -23.47
N PRO A 179 -18.97 -7.86 -23.99
CA PRO A 179 -20.06 -6.89 -23.93
C PRO A 179 -21.25 -7.23 -24.85
N LYS A 180 -21.07 -8.10 -25.85
CA LYS A 180 -22.16 -8.51 -26.75
C LYS A 180 -23.10 -9.51 -26.08
N THR A 181 -22.54 -10.46 -25.34
CA THR A 181 -23.29 -11.52 -24.66
C THR A 181 -23.55 -11.21 -23.19
N ASN A 182 -22.94 -10.15 -22.64
CA ASN A 182 -22.95 -9.83 -21.22
C ASN A 182 -22.53 -11.02 -20.35
N THR A 183 -21.44 -11.69 -20.75
CA THR A 183 -20.87 -12.84 -20.03
C THR A 183 -19.43 -12.58 -19.64
N GLY A 184 -18.93 -13.31 -18.64
CA GLY A 184 -17.55 -13.25 -18.18
C GLY A 184 -17.39 -14.05 -16.90
N GLN A 185 -16.14 -14.21 -16.45
CA GLN A 185 -15.82 -14.85 -15.19
C GLN A 185 -15.65 -13.78 -14.12
N VAL A 186 -16.48 -13.80 -13.07
CA VAL A 186 -16.28 -12.91 -11.92
C VAL A 186 -15.33 -13.57 -10.93
N ILE A 187 -14.21 -12.91 -10.68
CA ILE A 187 -13.11 -13.41 -9.84
C ILE A 187 -12.91 -12.59 -8.57
N GLY A 188 -13.73 -11.55 -8.39
CA GLY A 188 -13.64 -10.59 -7.30
C GLY A 188 -14.74 -9.54 -7.35
N ASN A 189 -14.80 -8.69 -6.33
CA ASN A 189 -15.65 -7.50 -6.26
C ASN A 189 -14.88 -6.35 -5.61
N VAL A 190 -15.24 -5.10 -5.94
CA VAL A 190 -14.77 -3.95 -5.17
C VAL A 190 -15.20 -4.13 -3.71
N GLY A 191 -14.22 -4.18 -2.81
CA GLY A 191 -14.35 -4.53 -1.40
C GLY A 191 -12.97 -4.84 -0.83
N GLY A 192 -12.90 -5.36 0.37
CA GLY A 192 -11.64 -5.76 0.99
C GLY A 192 -11.20 -4.77 2.06
N VAL A 193 -9.89 -4.49 2.15
CA VAL A 193 -9.34 -3.54 3.13
C VAL A 193 -10.10 -2.21 3.04
N GLY A 194 -10.63 -1.75 4.18
CA GLY A 194 -11.35 -0.48 4.28
C GLY A 194 -12.66 -0.41 3.48
N GLY A 195 -13.21 -1.55 3.02
CA GLY A 195 -14.39 -1.59 2.17
C GLY A 195 -14.11 -1.38 0.68
N GLY A 196 -12.84 -1.53 0.25
CA GLY A 196 -12.41 -1.38 -1.14
C GLY A 196 -11.41 -0.27 -1.40
N GLY A 197 -10.82 0.31 -0.36
CA GLY A 197 -9.80 1.38 -0.42
C GLY A 197 -10.35 2.77 -0.08
N ASP A 198 -9.44 3.68 0.31
CA ASP A 198 -9.79 5.02 0.81
C ASP A 198 -9.79 6.11 -0.26
N VAL A 199 -9.21 5.82 -1.42
CA VAL A 199 -9.02 6.79 -2.50
C VAL A 199 -9.69 6.32 -3.77
N HIS A 200 -10.26 7.24 -4.54
CA HIS A 200 -11.08 6.90 -5.72
C HIS A 200 -10.29 6.33 -6.91
N TRP A 201 -8.96 6.18 -6.78
CA TRP A 201 -8.08 5.70 -7.84
C TRP A 201 -7.35 4.40 -7.50
N ILE A 202 -7.50 3.88 -6.29
CA ILE A 202 -7.03 2.56 -5.89
C ILE A 202 -8.23 1.80 -5.38
N SER A 203 -8.42 0.58 -5.86
CA SER A 203 -9.44 -0.29 -5.27
C SER A 203 -8.92 -1.68 -5.02
N TYR A 204 -9.42 -2.29 -3.96
CA TYR A 204 -9.13 -3.66 -3.59
C TYR A 204 -10.27 -4.59 -3.97
N SER A 205 -9.97 -5.88 -3.99
CA SER A 205 -10.93 -6.96 -4.11
C SER A 205 -10.47 -8.19 -3.35
N PRO A 206 -11.33 -8.83 -2.55
CA PRO A 206 -11.12 -10.20 -2.11
C PRO A 206 -10.81 -11.12 -3.28
N LEU A 207 -9.83 -12.00 -3.11
CA LEU A 207 -9.58 -13.10 -4.02
C LEU A 207 -10.58 -14.22 -3.74
N TYR A 208 -11.29 -14.69 -4.77
CA TYR A 208 -12.25 -15.78 -4.59
C TYR A 208 -11.56 -17.13 -4.42
N GLY A 209 -11.19 -17.43 -3.17
CA GLY A 209 -10.71 -18.73 -2.75
C GLY A 209 -11.82 -19.62 -2.20
N LYS A 210 -11.44 -20.53 -1.29
CA LYS A 210 -12.34 -21.50 -0.68
C LYS A 210 -13.53 -20.86 0.05
N ASP A 211 -13.30 -19.83 0.86
CA ASP A 211 -14.36 -19.20 1.65
C ASP A 211 -15.46 -18.58 0.77
N ALA A 212 -15.06 -17.92 -0.33
CA ALA A 212 -15.98 -17.37 -1.33
C ALA A 212 -16.75 -18.48 -2.05
N GLN A 213 -16.08 -19.58 -2.42
CA GLN A 213 -16.71 -20.73 -3.07
C GLN A 213 -17.73 -21.42 -2.16
N ASP A 214 -17.41 -21.58 -0.88
CA ASP A 214 -18.32 -22.15 0.11
C ASP A 214 -19.55 -21.25 0.32
N LEU A 215 -19.36 -19.93 0.44
CA LEU A 215 -20.48 -18.99 0.59
C LEU A 215 -21.37 -18.93 -0.67
N TYR A 216 -20.77 -18.99 -1.86
CA TYR A 216 -21.50 -19.12 -3.12
C TYR A 216 -22.35 -20.40 -3.11
N ASN A 217 -21.80 -21.53 -2.66
CA ASN A 217 -22.51 -22.80 -2.59
C ASN A 217 -23.67 -22.75 -1.59
N ASP A 218 -23.47 -22.14 -0.43
CA ASP A 218 -24.50 -21.94 0.59
C ASP A 218 -25.69 -21.16 0.00
N ALA A 219 -25.41 -20.04 -0.65
CA ALA A 219 -26.42 -19.20 -1.31
C ALA A 219 -27.12 -19.94 -2.46
N ASN A 220 -26.35 -20.62 -3.31
CA ASN A 220 -26.84 -21.34 -4.48
C ASN A 220 -27.68 -22.58 -4.13
N ASN A 221 -27.44 -23.17 -2.94
CA ASN A 221 -28.23 -24.27 -2.41
C ASN A 221 -29.42 -23.79 -1.55
N GLY A 222 -29.53 -22.48 -1.29
CA GLY A 222 -30.65 -21.91 -0.54
C GLY A 222 -30.70 -22.40 0.91
N ILE A 223 -29.55 -22.54 1.57
CA ILE A 223 -29.52 -23.05 2.95
C ILE A 223 -30.18 -22.10 3.95
N GLY A 224 -30.45 -20.85 3.55
CA GLY A 224 -30.97 -19.79 4.39
C GLY A 224 -29.87 -18.96 5.05
N GLU A 225 -30.04 -17.63 5.08
CA GLU A 225 -28.99 -16.69 5.54
C GLU A 225 -28.52 -16.90 6.99
N LYS A 226 -29.40 -17.45 7.85
CA LYS A 226 -29.11 -17.74 9.27
C LYS A 226 -28.31 -19.03 9.47
N ASN A 227 -28.23 -19.88 8.45
CA ASN A 227 -27.58 -21.18 8.50
C ASN A 227 -26.14 -21.16 7.97
N VAL A 228 -25.66 -20.00 7.51
CA VAL A 228 -24.24 -19.81 7.15
C VAL A 228 -23.42 -19.82 8.45
N HIS A 229 -22.72 -20.92 8.69
CA HIS A 229 -21.91 -21.12 9.88
C HIS A 229 -20.44 -21.40 9.53
N ARG A 230 -19.53 -20.72 10.22
CA ARG A 230 -18.06 -20.83 10.06
C ARG A 230 -17.42 -20.87 11.47
N PRO A 231 -17.33 -22.04 12.11
CA PRO A 231 -16.95 -22.13 13.53
C PRO A 231 -15.48 -21.80 13.78
N ASN A 232 -14.61 -22.00 12.79
CA ASN A 232 -13.17 -21.78 12.94
C ASN A 232 -12.81 -20.32 12.65
N PRO A 233 -11.89 -19.71 13.42
CA PRO A 233 -11.37 -18.37 13.15
C PRO A 233 -10.83 -18.26 11.72
N TYR A 234 -10.97 -17.08 11.13
CA TYR A 234 -10.40 -16.82 9.82
C TYR A 234 -8.87 -16.93 9.87
N GLN A 235 -8.29 -17.57 8.86
CA GLN A 235 -6.84 -17.68 8.69
C GLN A 235 -6.47 -16.85 7.49
N GLY A 236 -5.76 -15.74 7.73
CA GLY A 236 -5.35 -14.78 6.70
C GLY A 236 -4.31 -15.31 5.73
N ALA A 237 -3.78 -14.41 4.92
CA ALA A 237 -2.54 -14.65 4.22
C ALA A 237 -1.38 -14.71 5.23
N THR A 238 -0.37 -15.52 4.94
CA THR A 238 0.81 -15.69 5.82
C THR A 238 2.01 -14.89 5.32
N ASP A 239 1.84 -14.12 4.25
CA ASP A 239 2.87 -13.29 3.63
C ASP A 239 2.75 -11.80 4.00
N GLY A 240 2.15 -11.49 5.16
CA GLY A 240 2.23 -10.17 5.81
C GLY A 240 1.46 -10.08 7.13
N PRO A 241 1.69 -9.04 7.97
CA PRO A 241 2.85 -8.14 8.04
C PRO A 241 3.94 -8.68 9.00
N VAL A 242 5.20 -8.31 8.75
CA VAL A 242 6.37 -8.67 9.60
C VAL A 242 6.78 -7.53 10.54
N LEU A 243 5.98 -6.47 10.68
CA LEU A 243 6.12 -5.47 11.73
C LEU A 243 4.79 -5.30 12.49
N PRO A 244 4.83 -4.99 13.79
CA PRO A 244 3.60 -4.80 14.57
C PRO A 244 2.82 -3.56 14.11
N GLY A 245 1.49 -3.64 14.20
CA GLY A 245 0.58 -2.55 13.87
C GLY A 245 0.15 -2.50 12.40
N SER A 246 -0.71 -1.53 12.08
CA SER A 246 -1.16 -1.22 10.71
C SER A 246 -0.63 0.15 10.26
N GLY A 247 -1.01 0.62 9.08
CA GLY A 247 -0.64 1.95 8.59
C GLY A 247 -1.15 3.07 9.49
N GLU A 248 -2.18 2.82 10.29
CA GLU A 248 -2.61 3.75 11.35
C GLU A 248 -1.52 4.00 12.38
N THR A 249 -0.67 3.01 12.66
CA THR A 249 0.53 3.17 13.47
C THR A 249 1.64 3.76 12.62
N TRP A 250 1.94 3.14 11.48
CA TRP A 250 3.13 3.44 10.66
C TRP A 250 3.08 4.82 9.97
N LYS A 251 1.91 5.46 9.83
CA LYS A 251 1.80 6.87 9.42
C LYS A 251 2.47 7.83 10.41
N HIS A 252 2.73 7.38 11.63
CA HIS A 252 3.46 8.11 12.67
C HIS A 252 4.96 7.82 12.69
N ALA A 253 5.48 6.90 11.86
CA ALA A 253 6.92 6.73 11.66
C ALA A 253 7.47 7.98 10.96
N LYS A 254 8.11 8.88 11.70
CA LYS A 254 8.56 10.20 11.22
C LYS A 254 9.83 10.10 10.39
N GLN A 255 10.76 9.25 10.82
CA GLN A 255 12.04 9.00 10.17
C GLN A 255 12.38 7.52 10.28
N ILE A 256 13.05 6.98 9.26
CA ILE A 256 13.47 5.58 9.23
C ILE A 256 14.89 5.51 8.67
N ALA A 257 15.76 4.73 9.30
CA ALA A 257 17.07 4.38 8.78
C ALA A 257 17.27 2.86 8.77
N SER A 258 17.86 2.37 7.69
CA SER A 258 18.34 0.99 7.56
C SER A 258 19.81 0.91 7.91
N GLY A 259 20.21 -0.13 8.66
CA GLY A 259 21.61 -0.36 9.00
C GLY A 259 21.79 -1.61 9.84
N ASP A 260 22.98 -2.21 9.81
CA ASP A 260 23.31 -3.35 10.69
C ASP A 260 23.62 -2.86 12.11
N PHE A 261 22.59 -2.41 12.82
CA PHE A 261 22.72 -1.90 14.18
C PHE A 261 23.07 -3.03 15.16
N SER A 262 22.55 -4.24 14.92
CA SER A 262 22.73 -5.42 15.77
C SER A 262 24.05 -6.17 15.55
N GLY A 263 24.82 -5.83 14.51
CA GLY A 263 26.09 -6.45 14.19
C GLY A 263 25.94 -7.90 13.71
N THR A 264 24.82 -8.23 13.07
CA THR A 264 24.50 -9.59 12.63
C THR A 264 24.86 -9.86 11.16
N GLY A 265 25.35 -8.85 10.44
CA GLY A 265 25.56 -8.90 9.00
C GLY A 265 24.30 -8.67 8.17
N HIS A 266 23.19 -8.32 8.82
CA HIS A 266 21.91 -8.02 8.19
C HIS A 266 21.42 -6.65 8.67
N SER A 267 20.75 -5.91 7.79
CA SER A 267 20.18 -4.63 8.18
C SER A 267 18.98 -4.81 9.09
N ASP A 268 18.90 -3.91 10.06
CA ASP A 268 17.77 -3.68 10.95
C ASP A 268 17.03 -2.40 10.50
N LEU A 269 15.90 -2.10 11.15
CA LEU A 269 15.13 -0.89 10.92
C LEU A 269 15.07 -0.06 12.19
N LEU A 270 15.65 1.15 12.18
CA LEU A 270 15.49 2.12 13.25
C LEU A 270 14.40 3.12 12.86
N VAL A 271 13.42 3.32 13.75
CA VAL A 271 12.28 4.21 13.52
C VAL A 271 12.24 5.28 14.61
N ILE A 272 12.17 6.54 14.20
CA ILE A 272 11.81 7.66 15.09
C ILE A 272 10.35 8.00 14.83
N TRP A 273 9.53 7.94 15.87
CA TRP A 273 8.10 8.22 15.81
C TRP A 273 7.79 9.70 16.00
N THR A 274 6.59 10.15 15.60
CA THR A 274 6.19 11.56 15.70
C THR A 274 6.14 12.09 17.14
N ASP A 275 5.99 11.22 18.13
CA ASP A 275 6.05 11.58 19.55
C ASP A 275 7.48 11.58 20.12
N GLY A 276 8.48 11.24 19.31
CA GLY A 276 9.89 11.17 19.69
C GLY A 276 10.30 9.85 20.34
N GLU A 277 9.43 8.84 20.38
CA GLU A 277 9.84 7.46 20.65
C GLU A 277 10.85 7.01 19.59
N VAL A 278 11.83 6.18 19.97
CA VAL A 278 12.76 5.56 19.02
C VAL A 278 12.79 4.06 19.24
N THR A 279 12.54 3.30 18.19
CA THR A 279 12.43 1.84 18.23
C THR A 279 13.37 1.22 17.20
N LEU A 280 13.84 0.01 17.50
CA LEU A 280 14.71 -0.80 16.65
C LEU A 280 14.04 -2.13 16.37
N TYR A 281 13.94 -2.49 15.10
CA TYR A 281 13.45 -3.78 14.62
C TYR A 281 14.61 -4.57 14.02
N PRO A 282 15.20 -5.54 14.75
CA PRO A 282 16.32 -6.29 14.24
C PRO A 282 15.92 -7.17 13.05
N GLY A 283 16.70 -7.19 11.97
CA GLY A 283 16.45 -8.03 10.81
C GLY A 283 16.64 -9.52 11.12
N ASP A 284 15.92 -10.38 10.41
CA ASP A 284 16.10 -11.83 10.49
C ASP A 284 16.94 -12.42 9.34
N GLY A 285 17.34 -11.57 8.37
CA GLY A 285 18.11 -11.95 7.18
C GLY A 285 17.29 -12.61 6.06
N ASN A 286 15.98 -12.77 6.24
CA ASN A 286 15.05 -13.39 5.30
C ASN A 286 13.97 -12.41 4.80
N GLY A 287 14.18 -11.11 4.99
CA GLY A 287 13.20 -10.04 4.69
C GLY A 287 12.20 -9.79 5.82
N GLY A 288 12.39 -10.44 6.97
CA GLY A 288 11.59 -10.24 8.17
C GLY A 288 12.35 -9.55 9.30
N PHE A 289 11.65 -9.37 10.41
CA PHE A 289 12.10 -8.65 11.60
C PHE A 289 11.80 -9.46 12.86
N ARG A 290 12.72 -9.36 13.81
CA ARG A 290 12.62 -9.91 15.16
C ARG A 290 11.81 -8.96 16.05
N PRO A 291 11.44 -9.38 17.28
CA PRO A 291 10.71 -8.52 18.20
C PRO A 291 11.39 -7.16 18.39
N GLU A 292 10.54 -6.14 18.43
CA GLU A 292 10.94 -4.75 18.60
C GLU A 292 11.72 -4.52 19.91
N ARG A 293 12.69 -3.62 19.85
CA ARG A 293 13.37 -3.05 21.01
C ARG A 293 13.16 -1.53 21.06
N GLN A 294 12.48 -1.05 22.09
CA GLN A 294 12.39 0.38 22.38
C GLN A 294 13.76 0.90 22.86
N LEU A 295 14.33 1.87 22.14
CA LEU A 295 15.59 2.54 22.51
C LEU A 295 15.33 3.77 23.38
N LEU A 296 14.24 4.49 23.08
CA LEU A 296 13.81 5.67 23.81
C LEU A 296 12.30 5.70 23.92
N ALA A 297 11.79 6.03 25.10
CA ALA A 297 10.36 6.20 25.34
C ALA A 297 9.80 7.45 24.61
N PRO A 298 8.47 7.54 24.42
CA PRO A 298 7.82 8.73 23.90
C PRO A 298 8.23 10.02 24.63
N ASN A 299 8.37 11.11 23.88
CA ASN A 299 8.73 12.45 24.38
C ASN A 299 10.14 12.57 25.00
N ALA A 300 11.06 11.64 24.73
CA ALA A 300 12.44 11.66 25.23
C ALA A 300 13.38 12.68 24.51
N GLY A 301 12.85 13.76 23.96
CA GLY A 301 13.64 14.84 23.33
C GLY A 301 13.99 14.64 21.85
N TRP A 302 13.54 13.57 21.20
CA TRP A 302 13.88 13.24 19.81
C TRP A 302 12.88 13.75 18.76
N LYS A 303 11.79 14.39 19.18
CA LYS A 303 10.83 15.05 18.27
C LYS A 303 11.49 16.03 17.28
N PRO A 304 12.53 16.80 17.64
CA PRO A 304 13.19 17.75 16.72
C PRO A 304 14.10 17.10 15.67
N ALA A 305 14.29 15.77 15.66
CA ALA A 305 15.09 15.10 14.62
C ALA A 305 14.47 15.35 13.23
N ALA A 306 15.22 15.97 12.32
CA ALA A 306 14.74 16.40 11.01
C ALA A 306 15.08 15.42 9.89
N THR A 307 16.27 14.80 9.94
CA THR A 307 16.70 13.75 9.02
C THR A 307 17.67 12.82 9.73
N ILE A 308 17.64 11.53 9.40
CA ILE A 308 18.59 10.55 9.90
C ILE A 308 19.17 9.72 8.76
N THR A 309 20.36 9.18 8.98
CA THR A 309 20.94 8.13 8.16
C THR A 309 21.87 7.26 9.00
N ALA A 310 22.18 6.06 8.53
CA ALA A 310 22.96 5.10 9.29
C ALA A 310 24.12 4.53 8.47
N GLY A 311 25.24 4.36 9.13
CA GLY A 311 26.50 3.89 8.56
C GLY A 311 27.46 3.58 9.69
N ASP A 312 28.56 2.90 9.40
CA ASP A 312 29.60 2.62 10.38
C ASP A 312 30.65 3.74 10.33
N PHE A 313 30.35 4.86 11.00
CA PHE A 313 31.17 6.07 11.04
C PHE A 313 32.29 5.98 12.11
N THR A 314 32.13 5.11 13.10
CA THR A 314 33.11 4.88 14.18
C THR A 314 34.09 3.75 13.87
N GLY A 315 33.80 2.91 12.86
CA GLY A 315 34.67 1.83 12.38
C GLY A 315 34.58 0.56 13.22
N SER A 316 33.44 0.30 13.86
CA SER A 316 33.24 -0.76 14.84
C SER A 316 32.68 -2.07 14.24
N ASN A 317 32.25 -2.05 12.98
CA ASN A 317 31.38 -3.03 12.32
C ASN A 317 29.93 -3.08 12.84
N GLN A 318 29.51 -2.10 13.63
CA GLN A 318 28.09 -1.86 13.93
C GLN A 318 27.69 -0.51 13.35
N PHE A 319 26.45 -0.40 12.88
CA PHE A 319 25.98 0.87 12.35
C PHE A 319 25.70 1.86 13.47
N ASP A 320 26.19 3.07 13.25
CA ASP A 320 25.91 4.27 14.01
C ASP A 320 24.71 5.02 13.41
N LEU A 321 24.21 6.03 14.11
CA LEU A 321 23.15 6.92 13.63
C LEU A 321 23.66 8.36 13.54
N MET A 322 23.64 8.92 12.32
CA MET A 322 23.84 10.34 12.08
C MET A 322 22.48 11.03 12.11
N VAL A 323 22.35 12.07 12.93
CA VAL A 323 21.10 12.81 13.12
C VAL A 323 21.32 14.28 12.78
N ARG A 324 20.51 14.79 11.86
CA ARG A 324 20.32 16.22 11.64
C ARG A 324 19.11 16.69 12.43
N TRP A 325 19.30 17.66 13.30
CA TRP A 325 18.23 18.30 14.07
C TRP A 325 17.59 19.46 13.27
N ASP A 326 16.40 19.88 13.68
CA ASP A 326 15.64 20.96 13.03
C ASP A 326 16.39 22.30 13.03
N ASP A 327 17.09 22.60 14.13
CA ASP A 327 17.97 23.76 14.29
C ASP A 327 19.27 23.68 13.48
N GLY A 328 19.50 22.60 12.74
CA GLY A 328 20.70 22.40 11.91
C GLY A 328 21.91 21.87 12.68
N ARG A 329 21.79 21.53 13.97
CA ARG A 329 22.82 20.76 14.66
C ARG A 329 22.93 19.36 14.02
N MET A 330 24.14 18.81 14.01
CA MET A 330 24.40 17.42 13.60
C MET A 330 25.00 16.65 14.78
N THR A 331 24.49 15.44 15.05
CA THR A 331 25.07 14.54 16.05
C THR A 331 25.27 13.13 15.51
N LEU A 332 26.36 12.49 15.93
CA LEU A 332 26.65 11.09 15.65
C LEU A 332 26.50 10.24 16.93
N HIS A 333 25.67 9.21 16.87
CA HIS A 333 25.45 8.25 17.95
C HIS A 333 26.05 6.90 17.57
N GLY A 334 27.12 6.50 18.26
CA GLY A 334 27.89 5.32 17.92
C GLY A 334 27.31 4.00 18.44
N ASP A 335 27.40 2.94 17.66
CA ASP A 335 27.01 1.56 17.98
C ASP A 335 25.62 1.46 18.60
N VAL A 336 24.60 2.04 17.95
CA VAL A 336 23.27 2.24 18.55
C VAL A 336 22.64 0.93 19.03
N GLY A 337 22.92 -0.19 18.34
CA GLY A 337 22.48 -1.52 18.77
C GLY A 337 23.01 -1.94 20.13
N SER A 338 24.26 -1.58 20.46
CA SER A 338 24.91 -1.95 21.71
C SER A 338 24.78 -0.87 22.80
N ASN A 339 24.94 0.40 22.44
CA ASN A 339 25.04 1.52 23.37
C ASN A 339 23.71 2.25 23.61
N GLY A 340 22.70 1.99 22.77
CA GLY A 340 21.48 2.80 22.71
C GLY A 340 21.77 4.19 22.15
N LEU A 341 21.01 5.19 22.62
CA LEU A 341 21.07 6.57 22.11
C LEU A 341 21.56 7.59 23.16
N ASN A 342 22.16 7.09 24.24
CA ASN A 342 22.67 7.94 25.32
C ASN A 342 24.02 8.56 24.93
N GLY A 343 24.07 9.88 24.85
CA GLY A 343 25.28 10.58 24.39
C GLY A 343 25.43 10.52 22.87
N GLY A 344 26.01 11.59 22.31
CA GLY A 344 26.29 11.71 20.89
C GLY A 344 27.42 12.71 20.70
N THR A 345 28.24 12.48 19.68
CA THR A 345 29.30 13.42 19.30
C THR A 345 28.67 14.54 18.49
N GLU A 346 28.83 15.79 18.92
CA GLU A 346 28.44 16.94 18.11
C GLU A 346 29.35 17.01 16.88
N MET A 347 28.73 16.96 15.70
CA MET A 347 29.41 16.98 14.40
C MET A 347 29.35 18.36 13.76
N ALA A 348 28.28 19.11 14.07
CA ALA A 348 28.12 20.51 13.70
C ALA A 348 27.17 21.20 14.70
N PRO A 349 27.42 22.47 15.05
CA PRO A 349 26.61 23.19 16.03
C PRO A 349 25.24 23.60 15.48
N SER A 350 24.34 23.99 16.39
CA SER A 350 23.05 24.63 16.07
C SER A 350 23.26 25.88 15.19
N GLY A 351 22.34 26.11 14.24
CA GLY A 351 22.40 27.24 13.30
C GLY A 351 23.48 27.13 12.22
N SER A 352 24.15 25.97 12.09
CA SER A 352 25.14 25.74 11.05
C SER A 352 24.53 25.60 9.64
N ILE A 353 25.39 25.47 8.63
CA ILE A 353 24.98 25.27 7.22
C ILE A 353 24.07 24.05 7.03
N TRP A 354 24.16 23.07 7.93
CA TRP A 354 23.36 21.84 7.90
C TRP A 354 21.86 22.11 8.09
N SER A 355 21.48 23.31 8.56
CA SER A 355 20.09 23.77 8.52
C SER A 355 19.50 23.76 7.09
N HIS A 356 20.36 23.86 6.07
CA HIS A 356 20.00 23.83 4.64
C HIS A 356 20.10 22.44 4.00
N ALA A 357 20.58 21.40 4.71
CA ALA A 357 20.66 20.03 4.19
C ALA A 357 19.26 19.38 4.18
N THR A 358 18.67 19.13 3.02
CA THR A 358 17.28 18.66 2.94
C THR A 358 17.14 17.14 2.88
N GLN A 359 18.17 16.43 2.41
CA GLN A 359 18.26 14.98 2.37
C GLN A 359 19.71 14.57 2.63
N ILE A 360 19.89 13.49 3.38
CA ILE A 360 21.20 12.93 3.73
C ILE A 360 21.10 11.40 3.57
N ALA A 361 22.02 10.81 2.81
CA ALA A 361 22.12 9.36 2.65
C ALA A 361 23.56 8.90 2.90
N ALA A 362 23.73 7.98 3.84
CA ALA A 362 24.99 7.33 4.09
C ALA A 362 25.27 6.25 3.04
N GLY A 363 26.52 6.13 2.64
CA GLY A 363 26.93 5.15 1.66
C GLY A 363 28.42 4.86 1.66
N ARG A 364 28.82 4.02 0.70
CA ARG A 364 30.20 3.69 0.41
C ARG A 364 30.52 4.07 -1.03
N PHE A 365 30.72 5.36 -1.29
CA PHE A 365 30.99 5.91 -2.63
C PHE A 365 32.49 5.91 -2.98
N ASN A 366 33.37 5.81 -1.98
CA ASN A 366 34.83 5.75 -2.16
C ASN A 366 35.46 4.37 -1.87
N ALA A 367 34.67 3.28 -1.88
CA ALA A 367 35.13 1.90 -1.66
C ALA A 367 35.90 1.66 -0.33
N ALA A 368 35.61 2.45 0.72
CA ALA A 368 36.15 2.23 2.05
C ALA A 368 35.67 0.89 2.66
N THR A 369 36.31 0.40 3.72
CA THR A 369 35.86 -0.80 4.46
C THR A 369 34.56 -0.58 5.22
N TYR A 370 34.15 0.66 5.43
CA TYR A 370 32.97 1.00 6.23
C TYR A 370 32.02 1.90 5.43
N VAL A 371 30.80 2.05 5.90
CA VAL A 371 29.81 2.98 5.33
C VAL A 371 30.02 4.34 5.99
N THR A 372 31.00 5.09 5.49
CA THR A 372 31.50 6.33 6.11
C THR A 372 31.32 7.57 5.23
N ASP A 373 30.68 7.43 4.08
CA ASP A 373 30.45 8.57 3.18
C ASP A 373 29.02 9.09 3.35
N LEU A 374 28.81 10.39 3.15
CA LEU A 374 27.50 11.05 3.19
C LEU A 374 27.22 11.78 1.88
N MET A 375 26.13 11.42 1.21
CA MET A 375 25.55 12.22 0.15
C MET A 375 24.57 13.24 0.76
N VAL A 376 24.74 14.52 0.42
CA VAL A 376 23.93 15.62 0.96
C VAL A 376 23.34 16.43 -0.18
N ARG A 377 22.01 16.56 -0.22
CA ARG A 377 21.31 17.48 -1.11
C ARG A 377 20.88 18.72 -0.34
N TRP A 378 21.38 19.86 -0.77
CA TRP A 378 21.15 21.16 -0.15
C TRP A 378 19.87 21.82 -0.67
N SER A 379 19.34 22.78 0.09
CA SER A 379 18.05 23.43 -0.21
C SER A 379 18.00 24.16 -1.56
N ASP A 380 19.16 24.62 -2.06
CA ASP A 380 19.31 25.23 -3.38
C ASP A 380 19.49 24.21 -4.53
N GLY A 381 19.52 22.92 -4.21
CA GLY A 381 19.71 21.82 -5.15
C GLY A 381 21.18 21.47 -5.41
N GLU A 382 22.14 22.11 -4.73
CA GLU A 382 23.52 21.63 -4.73
C GLU A 382 23.60 20.20 -4.18
N LEU A 383 24.55 19.40 -4.68
CA LEU A 383 24.79 18.04 -4.22
C LEU A 383 26.27 17.88 -3.84
N SER A 384 26.52 17.56 -2.56
CA SER A 384 27.86 17.30 -2.02
C SER A 384 27.99 15.85 -1.56
N LEU A 385 29.16 15.27 -1.79
CA LEU A 385 29.60 14.01 -1.24
C LEU A 385 30.70 14.28 -0.20
N PHE A 386 30.44 13.93 1.05
CA PHE A 386 31.44 13.93 2.11
C PHE A 386 32.01 12.52 2.24
N THR A 387 33.33 12.38 2.25
CA THR A 387 34.00 11.08 2.42
C THR A 387 34.80 11.03 3.70
N ASN A 388 34.97 9.82 4.24
CA ASN A 388 35.68 9.58 5.50
C ASN A 388 35.08 10.39 6.67
N VAL A 389 33.75 10.45 6.75
CA VAL A 389 33.04 10.99 7.90
C VAL A 389 33.28 10.06 9.08
N GLY A 390 33.57 10.64 10.24
CA GLY A 390 33.79 9.89 11.47
C GLY A 390 33.57 10.77 12.69
N ALA A 391 33.63 10.18 13.89
CA ALA A 391 33.35 10.92 15.11
C ALA A 391 34.20 12.21 15.23
N GLY A 392 33.51 13.36 15.30
CA GLY A 392 34.11 14.69 15.42
C GLY A 392 34.60 15.32 14.11
N THR A 393 34.41 14.68 12.96
CA THR A 393 34.81 15.25 11.65
C THR A 393 33.82 14.91 10.53
N MET A 394 33.49 15.92 9.70
CA MET A 394 32.71 15.72 8.47
C MET A 394 33.54 15.19 7.29
N GLY A 395 34.83 14.87 7.52
CA GLY A 395 35.70 14.35 6.49
C GLY A 395 35.98 15.36 5.38
N GLN A 396 36.15 14.86 4.15
CA GLN A 396 36.45 15.67 2.97
C GLN A 396 35.21 15.86 2.10
N GLU A 397 34.87 17.11 1.78
CA GLU A 397 33.78 17.46 0.87
C GLU A 397 34.20 17.44 -0.60
N TYR A 398 33.31 16.91 -1.45
CA TYR A 398 33.36 16.95 -2.91
C TYR A 398 32.02 17.42 -3.44
N LYS A 399 31.99 18.59 -4.08
CA LYS A 399 30.79 19.08 -4.74
C LYS A 399 30.57 18.36 -6.08
N LEU A 400 29.49 17.59 -6.18
CA LEU A 400 29.14 16.81 -7.37
C LEU A 400 28.23 17.58 -8.34
N LYS A 401 27.42 18.51 -7.80
CA LYS A 401 26.60 19.45 -8.57
C LYS A 401 26.62 20.81 -7.88
N ASP A 402 26.83 21.86 -8.66
CA ASP A 402 26.53 23.24 -8.26
C ASP A 402 25.03 23.44 -7.97
N PRO A 403 24.61 24.56 -7.35
CA PRO A 403 23.20 24.86 -7.14
C PRO A 403 22.36 24.64 -8.41
N ASN A 404 21.33 23.81 -8.31
CA ASN A 404 20.65 23.26 -9.48
C ASN A 404 19.14 23.16 -9.28
N SER A 405 18.37 23.76 -10.19
CA SER A 405 16.91 23.81 -10.10
C SER A 405 16.25 22.44 -10.20
N THR A 406 16.75 21.54 -11.05
CA THR A 406 16.20 20.18 -11.21
C THR A 406 16.43 19.37 -9.94
N TRP A 407 17.59 19.50 -9.31
CA TRP A 407 17.88 18.82 -8.04
C TRP A 407 17.07 19.38 -6.86
N LYS A 408 16.31 20.46 -7.04
CA LYS A 408 15.26 20.84 -6.08
C LYS A 408 14.06 19.92 -6.08
N ASP A 409 13.84 19.22 -7.18
CA ASP A 409 12.79 18.22 -7.31
C ASP A 409 13.21 16.84 -6.80
N ALA A 410 14.48 16.64 -6.41
CA ALA A 410 14.93 15.42 -5.73
C ALA A 410 14.39 15.42 -4.29
N THR A 411 13.38 14.59 -4.05
CA THR A 411 12.62 14.60 -2.79
C THR A 411 13.09 13.57 -1.77
N LEU A 412 13.59 12.41 -2.21
CA LEU A 412 14.16 11.39 -1.32
C LEU A 412 15.45 10.84 -1.95
N LEU A 413 16.43 10.52 -1.09
CA LEU A 413 17.69 9.91 -1.46
C LEU A 413 17.93 8.64 -0.63
N THR A 414 18.55 7.63 -1.26
CA THR A 414 19.14 6.48 -0.57
C THR A 414 20.34 5.98 -1.38
N SER A 415 21.14 5.11 -0.81
CA SER A 415 22.26 4.49 -1.53
C SER A 415 22.41 3.03 -1.17
N GLY A 416 22.98 2.28 -2.11
CA GLY A 416 23.12 0.83 -1.98
C GLY A 416 23.84 0.17 -3.14
N GLN A 417 23.98 -1.14 -3.07
CA GLN A 417 24.66 -1.97 -4.07
C GLN A 417 23.71 -2.41 -5.20
N PHE A 418 22.94 -1.50 -5.77
CA PHE A 418 21.93 -1.82 -6.80
C PHE A 418 22.54 -2.36 -8.10
N SER A 419 23.71 -1.86 -8.50
CA SER A 419 24.52 -2.39 -9.60
C SER A 419 25.37 -3.61 -9.22
N GLY A 420 25.40 -4.00 -7.94
CA GLY A 420 26.30 -5.04 -7.41
C GLY A 420 27.75 -4.62 -7.22
N ASN A 421 28.10 -3.36 -7.54
CA ASN A 421 29.45 -2.84 -7.35
C ASN A 421 29.80 -2.67 -5.86
N GLN A 422 31.10 -2.70 -5.55
CA GLN A 422 31.59 -2.41 -4.20
C GLN A 422 31.35 -0.94 -3.80
N LYS A 423 31.43 -0.03 -4.78
CA LYS A 423 30.98 1.35 -4.62
C LYS A 423 29.47 1.40 -4.81
N TRP A 424 28.80 2.06 -3.89
CA TRP A 424 27.35 2.15 -3.89
C TRP A 424 26.87 3.14 -4.96
N ASP A 425 25.68 2.88 -5.47
CA ASP A 425 24.96 3.79 -6.34
C ASP A 425 24.10 4.74 -5.50
N LEU A 426 23.71 5.88 -6.08
CA LEU A 426 22.77 6.82 -5.48
C LEU A 426 21.39 6.65 -6.13
N MET A 427 20.37 6.33 -5.35
CA MET A 427 18.99 6.27 -5.83
C MET A 427 18.22 7.53 -5.42
N VAL A 428 17.49 8.10 -6.38
CA VAL A 428 16.80 9.39 -6.26
C VAL A 428 15.33 9.23 -6.65
N ARG A 429 14.44 9.66 -5.75
CA ARG A 429 13.01 9.81 -6.03
C ARG A 429 12.66 11.27 -6.26
N TRP A 430 12.06 11.56 -7.41
CA TRP A 430 11.70 12.90 -7.86
C TRP A 430 10.30 13.32 -7.42
N SER A 431 10.01 14.61 -7.39
CA SER A 431 8.69 15.18 -7.06
C SER A 431 7.57 14.69 -7.99
N SER A 432 7.92 14.30 -9.22
CA SER A 432 7.03 13.65 -10.21
C SER A 432 6.71 12.19 -9.89
N GLY A 433 7.34 11.62 -8.86
CA GLY A 433 7.30 10.21 -8.52
C GLY A 433 8.18 9.34 -9.42
N ALA A 434 9.00 9.89 -10.31
CA ALA A 434 10.01 9.10 -11.02
C ALA A 434 11.08 8.58 -10.05
N LEU A 435 11.64 7.41 -10.33
CA LEU A 435 12.70 6.77 -9.56
C LEU A 435 13.89 6.45 -10.47
N ASN A 436 15.05 6.99 -10.14
CA ASN A 436 16.27 6.86 -10.93
C ASN A 436 17.42 6.38 -10.04
N ASN A 437 18.27 5.50 -10.58
CA ASN A 437 19.51 5.08 -9.96
C ASN A 437 20.71 5.69 -10.71
N TYR A 438 21.63 6.31 -9.98
CA TYR A 438 22.87 6.90 -10.49
C TYR A 438 24.02 5.93 -10.25
N VAL A 439 24.23 5.06 -11.25
CA VAL A 439 25.16 3.94 -11.20
C VAL A 439 26.60 4.41 -11.30
N GLY A 440 27.45 3.96 -10.37
CA GLY A 440 28.87 4.31 -10.35
C GLY A 440 29.14 5.72 -9.83
N THR A 441 28.35 6.16 -8.84
CA THR A 441 28.59 7.43 -8.13
C THR A 441 29.93 7.38 -7.39
N THR A 442 30.75 8.43 -7.55
CA THR A 442 32.06 8.59 -6.91
C THR A 442 32.33 10.06 -6.58
N THR A 443 33.49 10.35 -5.98
CA THR A 443 33.97 11.74 -5.79
C THR A 443 34.16 12.51 -7.10
N GLY A 444 34.27 11.83 -8.24
CA GLY A 444 34.38 12.46 -9.56
C GLY A 444 33.05 12.80 -10.23
N GLY A 445 31.91 12.34 -9.68
CA GLY A 445 30.58 12.59 -10.25
C GLY A 445 29.58 11.45 -10.01
N LEU A 446 28.34 11.66 -10.46
CA LEU A 446 27.20 10.76 -10.23
C LEU A 446 27.19 9.49 -11.08
N GLY A 447 28.08 9.37 -12.07
CA GLY A 447 28.06 8.24 -12.98
C GLY A 447 26.87 8.24 -13.95
N SER A 448 26.37 7.06 -14.31
CA SER A 448 25.30 6.88 -15.31
C SER A 448 23.93 6.87 -14.64
N GLU A 449 23.04 7.72 -15.11
CA GLU A 449 21.63 7.67 -14.73
C GLU A 449 20.92 6.47 -15.40
N GLN A 450 20.16 5.72 -14.61
CA GLN A 450 19.37 4.56 -15.02
C GLN A 450 17.96 4.69 -14.44
N PRO A 451 16.91 4.90 -15.27
CA PRO A 451 15.55 4.97 -14.78
C PRO A 451 15.07 3.59 -14.33
N ILE A 452 14.47 3.52 -13.13
CA ILE A 452 13.75 2.34 -12.66
C ILE A 452 12.29 2.42 -13.12
N HIS A 453 11.67 3.60 -12.97
CA HIS A 453 10.41 3.93 -13.63
C HIS A 453 10.27 5.45 -13.82
N GLY A 454 9.45 5.84 -14.80
CA GLY A 454 9.12 7.24 -15.07
C GLY A 454 8.17 7.85 -14.03
N PRO A 455 7.62 9.06 -14.32
CA PRO A 455 6.66 9.73 -13.46
C PRO A 455 5.51 8.80 -13.05
N ASN A 456 5.23 8.74 -11.76
CA ASN A 456 4.30 7.79 -11.18
C ASN A 456 3.54 8.42 -10.01
N LYS A 457 2.22 8.53 -10.14
CA LYS A 457 1.35 9.18 -9.15
C LYS A 457 1.40 8.48 -7.80
N THR A 458 1.37 7.16 -7.76
CA THR A 458 1.48 6.38 -6.52
C THR A 458 2.80 6.71 -5.81
N TRP A 459 3.89 6.78 -6.55
CA TRP A 459 5.21 7.13 -6.02
C TRP A 459 5.32 8.58 -5.52
N THR A 460 4.42 9.50 -5.91
CA THR A 460 4.35 10.84 -5.27
C THR A 460 3.92 10.79 -3.79
N HIS A 461 3.40 9.64 -3.34
CA HIS A 461 2.98 9.40 -1.96
C HIS A 461 4.04 8.70 -1.09
N SER A 462 5.19 8.29 -1.65
CA SER A 462 6.32 7.82 -0.83
C SER A 462 6.87 8.98 0.01
N VAL A 463 6.99 8.81 1.33
CA VAL A 463 7.45 9.87 2.24
C VAL A 463 8.79 9.55 2.91
N ILE A 464 9.20 8.28 2.96
CA ILE A 464 10.52 7.87 3.45
C ILE A 464 11.06 6.78 2.53
N MET A 465 12.36 6.82 2.25
CA MET A 465 13.08 5.85 1.43
C MET A 465 14.41 5.52 2.10
N THR A 466 14.70 4.23 2.28
CA THR A 466 15.97 3.76 2.86
C THR A 466 16.33 2.40 2.25
N THR A 467 17.61 2.04 2.31
CA THR A 467 18.11 0.79 1.71
C THR A 467 18.94 0.01 2.70
N GLY A 468 18.71 -1.29 2.77
CA GLY A 468 19.44 -2.21 3.63
C GLY A 468 19.74 -3.52 2.93
N GLN A 469 20.44 -4.40 3.64
CA GLN A 469 20.61 -5.81 3.33
C GLN A 469 19.69 -6.62 4.26
N TYR A 470 18.41 -6.68 3.93
CA TYR A 470 17.41 -7.40 4.71
C TYR A 470 17.35 -8.88 4.34
N THR A 471 17.91 -9.24 3.18
CA THR A 471 17.83 -10.58 2.62
C THR A 471 19.19 -11.21 2.32
N GLY A 472 19.17 -12.51 2.00
CA GLY A 472 20.37 -13.34 1.93
C GLY A 472 21.24 -13.21 0.68
N ASP A 473 21.01 -12.23 -0.20
CA ASP A 473 21.83 -12.06 -1.41
C ASP A 473 23.19 -11.37 -1.14
N GLY A 474 23.39 -10.86 0.08
CA GLY A 474 24.64 -10.25 0.53
C GLY A 474 24.85 -8.82 0.05
N LEU A 475 23.83 -8.18 -0.53
CA LEU A 475 23.92 -6.83 -1.06
C LEU A 475 23.00 -5.88 -0.28
N THR A 476 23.48 -4.66 -0.05
CA THR A 476 22.62 -3.58 0.45
C THR A 476 21.75 -3.04 -0.70
N ASN A 477 20.74 -3.82 -1.11
CA ASN A 477 19.90 -3.51 -2.28
C ASN A 477 18.40 -3.72 -2.03
N ASP A 478 18.00 -3.99 -0.79
CA ASP A 478 16.60 -4.10 -0.41
C ASP A 478 16.07 -2.70 -0.08
N LEU A 479 15.12 -2.20 -0.87
CA LEU A 479 14.59 -0.84 -0.77
C LEU A 479 13.33 -0.83 0.10
N ILE A 480 13.33 -0.05 1.18
CA ILE A 480 12.12 0.19 1.98
C ILE A 480 11.53 1.55 1.62
N ILE A 481 10.21 1.56 1.39
CA ILE A 481 9.39 2.75 1.20
C ILE A 481 8.32 2.80 2.29
N ARG A 482 8.21 3.94 2.98
CA ARG A 482 7.03 4.27 3.80
C ARG A 482 6.13 5.21 3.01
N TRP A 483 4.88 4.85 2.84
CA TRP A 483 3.87 5.60 2.09
C TRP A 483 3.12 6.59 2.99
N SER A 484 2.44 7.56 2.39
CA SER A 484 1.75 8.62 3.15
C SER A 484 0.61 8.09 4.03
N ASP A 485 0.03 6.95 3.66
CA ASP A 485 -1.00 6.23 4.42
C ASP A 485 -0.41 5.26 5.47
N GLY A 486 0.90 5.27 5.68
CA GLY A 486 1.55 4.38 6.63
C GLY A 486 1.78 2.96 6.12
N GLU A 487 1.29 2.57 4.94
CA GLU A 487 1.80 1.35 4.31
C GLU A 487 3.33 1.43 4.28
N THR A 488 3.99 0.32 4.60
CA THR A 488 5.44 0.23 4.49
C THR A 488 5.77 -1.01 3.70
N THR A 489 6.58 -0.83 2.66
CA THR A 489 6.84 -1.83 1.63
C THR A 489 8.34 -2.00 1.45
N MET A 490 8.80 -3.24 1.41
CA MET A 490 10.15 -3.62 1.00
C MET A 490 10.12 -4.12 -0.44
N TYR A 491 11.01 -3.62 -1.29
CA TYR A 491 11.31 -4.17 -2.61
C TYR A 491 12.63 -4.95 -2.53
N LYS A 492 12.49 -6.26 -2.33
CA LYS A 492 13.60 -7.20 -2.14
C LYS A 492 14.44 -7.38 -3.40
N ASP A 493 15.76 -7.34 -3.28
CA ASP A 493 16.72 -7.53 -4.38
C ASP A 493 16.55 -6.48 -5.50
N THR A 494 16.33 -5.20 -5.14
CA THR A 494 16.21 -4.12 -6.13
C THR A 494 17.52 -3.99 -6.92
N ARG A 495 17.42 -3.86 -8.25
CA ARG A 495 18.58 -3.78 -9.15
C ARG A 495 18.65 -2.42 -9.83
N MET A 496 19.74 -2.21 -10.55
CA MET A 496 20.07 -0.91 -11.15
C MET A 496 18.99 -0.29 -12.06
N ASN A 497 18.06 -1.07 -12.60
CA ASN A 497 17.03 -0.62 -13.54
C ASN A 497 15.63 -1.22 -13.29
N ASN A 498 15.42 -1.93 -12.19
CA ASN A 498 14.10 -2.47 -11.84
C ASN A 498 13.95 -2.59 -10.31
N LEU A 499 12.71 -2.40 -9.84
CA LEU A 499 12.36 -2.71 -8.47
C LEU A 499 12.46 -4.21 -8.22
N GLY A 500 12.76 -4.52 -6.97
CA GLY A 500 12.75 -5.87 -6.42
C GLY A 500 11.36 -6.49 -6.29
N THR A 501 11.31 -7.66 -5.66
CA THR A 501 10.03 -8.31 -5.30
C THR A 501 9.37 -7.51 -4.17
N GLU A 502 8.13 -7.08 -4.39
CA GLU A 502 7.37 -6.33 -3.41
C GLU A 502 6.96 -7.22 -2.21
N ILE A 503 7.20 -6.72 -1.00
CA ILE A 503 6.82 -7.34 0.26
C ILE A 503 6.22 -6.24 1.14
N MET A 504 4.97 -6.41 1.54
CA MET A 504 4.34 -5.48 2.49
C MET A 504 4.81 -5.82 3.90
N ILE A 505 5.51 -4.88 4.54
CA ILE A 505 6.01 -5.05 5.91
C ILE A 505 5.10 -4.39 6.95
N ALA A 506 4.34 -3.36 6.57
CA ALA A 506 3.20 -2.83 7.31
C ALA A 506 2.04 -2.50 6.37
N PRO A 507 0.78 -2.87 6.70
CA PRO A 507 -0.36 -2.65 5.82
C PRO A 507 -0.79 -1.17 5.78
N PRO A 508 -1.58 -0.74 4.77
CA PRO A 508 -2.10 0.63 4.74
C PRO A 508 -3.01 0.95 5.94
N ALA A 509 -3.08 2.24 6.28
CA ALA A 509 -3.93 2.81 7.33
C ALA A 509 -5.40 2.54 7.09
#